data_AF-A0A8J6ALP7-F1
#
_entry.id   AF-A0A8J6ALP7-F1
#
_cell.length_a   1.000
_cell.length_b   1.000
_cell.length_c   1.000
_cell.angle_alpha   90.00
_cell.angle_beta   90.00
_cell.angle_gamma   90.00
#
_symmetry.space_group_name_H-M   'P 1'
#
loop_
_entity.id
_entity.type
_entity.pdbx_description
1 polymer ?
#
loop_
_entity_poly.entity_id
_entity_poly.type
_entity_poly.pdbx_seq_one_letter_code
_entity_poly.pdbx_strand_id
1 'polypeptide(L)'
;MTIERWLRLQRKDLAMLHVTRGVWGSRVRVWPLLPPPLRPPRALSSLAAKMGEYRKMWNPTEPRDWARQYRERFIPFSKEQLLRLLIQEFHSSPEQKATMEEFSAHVDFCTLFHYHHILARLQALYDPINPDRETLDEPSLTDPQRLSNEQEVLRALEPLLAQANFSPLSEDALAYALVVHHPQDEVQVTVNLDQYIYMQFWALGQRVGQMPLKSSVGSKRGFFIKSPPAERRYFKRVVLAARTKRGHLVLKSFKDTPLEGLEQLLPELKVRTPTLQRALLNLTLVVSGVIFFVNVGMVVLSDLKMATSLLLLLFAAFMGLRASKMFGQRRNVQALELAHMLYYRSTSNNSELLSALAQRAQDEHTKEALLAHSFLARRPEGASNLPEETSRWLQSEVENWLLAQSGCEVAFNGTRALAHLQALTPSIGMYPPPGFPKLDLLTPVTSQFPQAAPSSQHP
;
A
#
# COMPACT_ATOMS: atom_id res chain seq x y z
N MET A 1 -24.42 -64.20 6.43
CA MET A 1 -23.97 -64.52 5.06
C MET A 1 -23.42 -63.24 4.45
N THR A 2 -22.10 -63.13 4.42
CA THR A 2 -21.35 -61.98 3.93
C THR A 2 -20.56 -62.46 2.71
N ILE A 3 -20.75 -61.81 1.57
CA ILE A 3 -19.96 -62.09 0.36
C ILE A 3 -18.90 -61.00 0.28
N GLU A 4 -17.64 -61.40 0.47
CA GLU A 4 -16.46 -60.56 0.26
C GLU A 4 -16.08 -60.57 -1.23
N ARG A 5 -15.84 -59.39 -1.81
CA ARG A 5 -15.11 -59.25 -3.08
C ARG A 5 -13.87 -58.39 -2.83
N TRP A 6 -12.71 -59.04 -2.88
CA TRP A 6 -11.40 -58.42 -2.78
C TRP A 6 -10.92 -57.97 -4.16
N LEU A 7 -10.58 -56.69 -4.29
CA LEU A 7 -9.68 -56.19 -5.32
C LEU A 7 -8.50 -55.51 -4.62
N ARG A 8 -7.32 -56.14 -4.75
CA ARG A 8 -6.03 -55.63 -4.31
C ARG A 8 -5.51 -54.61 -5.34
N LEU A 9 -5.11 -53.42 -4.89
CA LEU A 9 -3.77 -52.89 -5.19
C LEU A 9 -3.33 -51.88 -4.11
N GLN A 10 -2.01 -51.71 -4.01
CA GLN A 10 -1.24 -51.54 -2.78
C GLN A 10 -1.12 -50.12 -2.20
N ARG A 11 -1.10 -50.10 -0.85
CA ARG A 11 -0.37 -49.21 0.11
C ARG A 11 -0.71 -47.71 0.07
N LYS A 12 -1.04 -47.01 1.17
CA LYS A 12 -1.29 -47.19 2.63
C LYS A 12 -1.77 -45.77 3.02
N ASP A 13 -2.95 -45.49 3.57
CA ASP A 13 -3.53 -45.97 4.82
C ASP A 13 -5.06 -46.09 4.74
N LEU A 14 -5.59 -47.15 5.36
CA LEU A 14 -7.01 -47.45 5.48
C LEU A 14 -7.56 -46.86 6.78
N ALA A 15 -8.57 -45.98 6.68
CA ALA A 15 -9.43 -45.66 7.81
C ALA A 15 -10.66 -46.59 7.80
N MET A 16 -10.84 -47.33 8.89
CA MET A 16 -11.93 -48.29 9.10
C MET A 16 -13.19 -47.54 9.56
N LEU A 17 -14.22 -47.47 8.71
CA LEU A 17 -15.51 -46.88 9.08
C LEU A 17 -16.44 -47.96 9.63
N HIS A 18 -16.50 -48.07 10.96
CA HIS A 18 -17.58 -48.78 11.65
C HIS A 18 -18.81 -47.86 11.70
N VAL A 19 -19.85 -48.21 10.95
CA VAL A 19 -21.17 -47.58 11.05
C VAL A 19 -22.01 -48.40 12.01
N THR A 20 -22.23 -47.90 13.23
CA THR A 20 -23.27 -48.40 14.14
C THR A 20 -24.35 -47.34 14.31
N ARG A 21 -25.60 -47.80 14.20
CA ARG A 21 -26.83 -47.02 14.23
C ARG A 21 -27.36 -47.04 15.67
N GLY A 22 -27.54 -45.88 16.33
CA GLY A 22 -28.28 -45.85 17.59
C GLY A 22 -28.20 -44.59 18.46
N VAL A 23 -29.30 -43.81 18.44
CA VAL A 23 -30.06 -43.24 19.58
C VAL A 23 -29.42 -42.24 20.58
N TRP A 24 -30.09 -41.08 20.65
CA TRP A 24 -30.26 -40.07 21.72
C TRP A 24 -29.14 -39.75 22.73
N GLY A 25 -28.78 -38.45 22.78
CA GLY A 25 -28.13 -37.82 23.93
C GLY A 25 -28.16 -36.29 23.82
N SER A 26 -28.97 -35.64 24.64
CA SER A 26 -29.08 -34.19 24.80
C SER A 26 -27.73 -33.54 25.10
N ARG A 27 -27.37 -32.48 24.36
CA ARG A 27 -26.28 -31.57 24.74
C ARG A 27 -26.72 -30.11 24.67
N VAL A 28 -26.55 -29.47 25.83
CA VAL A 28 -26.71 -28.07 26.15
C VAL A 28 -25.95 -27.21 25.14
N ARG A 29 -26.64 -26.21 24.57
CA ARG A 29 -26.11 -25.26 23.59
C ARG A 29 -25.45 -24.10 24.35
N VAL A 30 -24.14 -24.14 24.53
CA VAL A 30 -23.36 -22.95 24.90
C VAL A 30 -23.06 -22.21 23.59
N TRP A 31 -23.61 -21.01 23.45
CA TRP A 31 -23.31 -20.12 22.32
C TRP A 31 -22.01 -19.37 22.61
N PRO A 32 -20.94 -19.52 21.79
CA PRO A 32 -19.87 -18.55 21.81
C PRO A 32 -20.32 -17.32 21.01
N LEU A 33 -20.38 -16.17 21.68
CA LEU A 33 -20.47 -14.85 21.06
C LEU A 33 -19.12 -14.55 20.38
N LEU A 34 -18.92 -15.06 19.16
CA LEU A 34 -17.87 -14.60 18.26
C LEU A 34 -18.53 -14.03 16.99
N PRO A 35 -18.10 -12.86 16.49
CA PRO A 35 -18.56 -12.35 15.22
C PRO A 35 -18.16 -13.31 14.07
N PRO A 36 -18.94 -13.40 12.99
CA PRO A 36 -18.66 -14.34 11.91
C PRO A 36 -17.39 -13.92 11.14
N PRO A 37 -16.63 -14.88 10.57
CA PRO A 37 -15.46 -14.57 9.75
C PRO A 37 -15.90 -13.82 8.48
N LEU A 38 -15.12 -12.79 8.11
CA LEU A 38 -15.26 -12.06 6.86
C LEU A 38 -15.20 -13.05 5.67
N ARG A 39 -16.33 -13.21 4.98
CA ARG A 39 -16.55 -14.16 3.87
C ARG A 39 -15.76 -13.75 2.60
N PRO A 40 -14.79 -14.54 2.11
CA PRO A 40 -13.93 -14.12 0.99
C PRO A 40 -14.56 -14.08 -0.43
N PRO A 41 -15.58 -14.88 -0.83
CA PRO A 41 -16.08 -14.82 -2.23
C PRO A 41 -17.17 -13.77 -2.50
N ARG A 42 -17.82 -13.23 -1.45
CA ARG A 42 -18.91 -12.24 -1.62
C ARG A 42 -18.42 -10.81 -1.80
N ALA A 43 -17.25 -10.47 -1.25
CA ALA A 43 -16.72 -9.11 -1.30
C ALA A 43 -16.34 -8.70 -2.73
N LEU A 44 -15.64 -9.56 -3.47
CA LEU A 44 -15.25 -9.26 -4.86
C LEU A 44 -16.43 -9.28 -5.83
N SER A 45 -17.49 -10.06 -5.56
CA SER A 45 -18.71 -10.02 -6.37
C SER A 45 -19.53 -8.75 -6.14
N SER A 46 -19.59 -8.24 -4.89
CA SER A 46 -20.13 -6.92 -4.58
C SER A 46 -19.36 -5.81 -5.30
N LEU A 47 -18.03 -5.85 -5.21
CA LEU A 47 -17.14 -4.90 -5.89
C LEU A 47 -17.33 -4.94 -7.42
N ALA A 48 -17.42 -6.13 -8.02
CA ALA A 48 -17.66 -6.29 -9.44
C ALA A 48 -19.00 -5.67 -9.89
N ALA A 49 -20.05 -5.84 -9.08
CA ALA A 49 -21.36 -5.23 -9.36
C ALA A 49 -21.28 -3.70 -9.36
N LYS A 50 -20.66 -3.10 -8.33
CA LYS A 50 -20.46 -1.64 -8.24
C LYS A 50 -19.59 -1.10 -9.38
N MET A 51 -18.51 -1.80 -9.72
CA MET A 51 -17.70 -1.44 -10.90
C MET A 51 -18.53 -1.49 -12.19
N GLY A 52 -19.47 -2.43 -12.30
CA GLY A 52 -20.42 -2.50 -13.40
C GLY A 52 -21.38 -1.32 -13.47
N GLU A 53 -21.79 -0.75 -12.33
CA GLU A 53 -22.60 0.47 -12.26
C GLU A 53 -21.81 1.69 -12.75
N TYR A 54 -20.58 1.89 -12.24
CA TYR A 54 -19.72 3.00 -12.68
C TYR A 54 -19.38 2.93 -14.17
N ARG A 55 -19.16 1.73 -14.73
CA ARG A 55 -18.89 1.56 -16.17
C ARG A 55 -20.06 1.94 -17.08
N LYS A 56 -21.30 1.91 -16.56
CA LYS A 56 -22.51 2.32 -17.30
C LYS A 56 -22.71 3.83 -17.26
N MET A 57 -22.07 4.54 -16.34
CA MET A 57 -22.15 5.99 -16.25
C MET A 57 -21.31 6.64 -17.34
N TRP A 58 -21.90 7.59 -18.06
CA TRP A 58 -21.17 8.39 -19.05
C TRP A 58 -20.11 9.28 -18.38
N ASN A 59 -20.47 9.88 -17.22
CA ASN A 59 -19.58 10.62 -16.34
C ASN A 59 -19.70 10.05 -14.92
N PRO A 60 -18.83 9.13 -14.50
CA PRO A 60 -18.88 8.56 -13.16
C PRO A 60 -18.70 9.68 -12.13
N THR A 61 -19.64 9.75 -11.18
CA THR A 61 -19.63 10.74 -10.09
C THR A 61 -18.88 10.18 -8.89
N GLU A 62 -18.22 11.05 -8.12
CA GLU A 62 -17.50 10.62 -6.92
C GLU A 62 -18.44 9.99 -5.88
N PRO A 63 -17.97 8.98 -5.13
CA PRO A 63 -18.69 8.40 -4.02
C PRO A 63 -19.12 9.44 -2.97
N ARG A 64 -20.25 9.18 -2.32
CA ARG A 64 -20.76 10.06 -1.26
C ARG A 64 -19.76 10.16 -0.10
N ASP A 65 -19.61 11.36 0.45
CA ASP A 65 -18.72 11.67 1.57
C ASP A 65 -17.23 11.38 1.34
N TRP A 66 -16.79 11.14 0.10
CA TRP A 66 -15.40 10.84 -0.21
C TRP A 66 -14.42 11.84 0.42
N ALA A 67 -14.65 13.14 0.17
CA ALA A 67 -13.80 14.22 0.69
C ALA A 67 -13.77 14.26 2.23
N ARG A 68 -14.83 13.82 2.90
CA ARG A 68 -14.92 13.75 4.35
C ARG A 68 -14.24 12.51 4.91
N GLN A 69 -14.39 11.36 4.25
CA GLN A 69 -13.83 10.07 4.68
C GLN A 69 -12.30 10.08 4.59
N TYR A 70 -11.76 10.67 3.52
CA TYR A 70 -10.33 10.65 3.20
C TYR A 70 -9.63 12.00 3.41
N ARG A 71 -10.10 12.82 4.35
CA ARG A 71 -9.36 14.03 4.78
C ARG A 71 -7.92 13.68 5.17
N GLU A 72 -6.99 14.60 4.96
CA GLU A 72 -5.60 14.44 5.38
C GLU A 72 -5.55 14.24 6.90
N ARG A 73 -4.91 13.16 7.37
CA ARG A 73 -4.76 12.84 8.79
C ARG A 73 -3.31 12.84 9.24
N PHE A 74 -2.37 13.00 8.30
CA PHE A 74 -0.96 13.04 8.61
C PHE A 74 -0.56 14.39 9.20
N ILE A 75 0.05 14.37 10.39
CA ILE A 75 0.61 15.56 11.00
C ILE A 75 1.96 15.89 10.32
N PRO A 76 2.05 17.02 9.56
CA PRO A 76 3.15 17.29 8.63
C PRO A 76 4.41 17.85 9.31
N PHE A 77 4.73 17.38 10.51
CA PHE A 77 5.91 17.79 11.28
C PHE A 77 6.70 16.56 11.72
N SER A 78 8.03 16.69 11.79
CA SER A 78 8.83 15.74 12.58
C SER A 78 8.50 15.92 14.07
N LYS A 79 8.75 14.90 14.88
CA LYS A 79 8.58 15.00 16.34
C LYS A 79 9.39 16.16 16.91
N GLU A 80 10.62 16.33 16.47
CA GLU A 80 11.56 17.36 16.95
C GLU A 80 11.15 18.76 16.49
N GLN A 81 10.57 18.88 15.29
CA GLN A 81 9.99 20.15 14.83
C GLN A 81 8.77 20.50 15.68
N LEU A 82 7.87 19.54 15.90
CA LEU A 82 6.67 19.72 16.70
C LEU A 82 7.03 20.10 18.14
N LEU A 83 7.94 19.38 18.78
CA LEU A 83 8.41 19.67 20.14
C LEU A 83 8.98 21.09 20.23
N ARG A 84 9.81 21.51 19.26
CA ARG A 84 10.36 22.88 19.23
C ARG A 84 9.27 23.94 19.12
N LEU A 85 8.29 23.74 18.25
CA LEU A 85 7.16 24.68 18.10
C LEU A 85 6.33 24.77 19.38
N LEU A 86 6.01 23.63 20.00
CA LEU A 86 5.26 23.58 21.25
C LEU A 86 6.02 24.25 22.40
N ILE A 87 7.34 24.05 22.50
CA ILE A 87 8.18 24.72 23.51
C ILE A 87 8.20 26.23 23.29
N GLN A 88 8.37 26.66 22.04
CA GLN A 88 8.42 28.09 21.72
C GLN A 88 7.10 28.80 22.04
N GLU A 89 5.98 28.18 21.71
CA GLU A 89 4.66 28.81 21.80
C GLU A 89 3.97 28.63 23.15
N PHE A 90 4.12 27.47 23.80
CA PHE A 90 3.33 27.10 24.99
C PHE A 90 4.16 26.89 26.25
N HIS A 91 5.43 26.48 26.12
CA HIS A 91 6.29 26.11 27.26
C HIS A 91 7.56 26.98 27.30
N SER A 92 7.38 28.30 27.21
CA SER A 92 8.50 29.24 27.05
C SER A 92 9.32 29.44 28.34
N SER A 93 8.77 29.10 29.51
CA SER A 93 9.52 29.17 30.78
C SER A 93 10.53 28.01 30.89
N PRO A 94 11.67 28.20 31.58
CA PRO A 94 12.69 27.14 31.69
C PRO A 94 12.16 25.89 32.41
N GLU A 95 11.28 26.06 33.39
CA GLU A 95 10.64 24.95 34.11
C GLU A 95 9.66 24.19 33.22
N GLN A 96 8.77 24.91 32.52
CA GLN A 96 7.80 24.29 31.59
C GLN A 96 8.51 23.57 30.45
N LYS A 97 9.58 24.17 29.92
CA LYS A 97 10.42 23.53 28.91
C LYS A 97 11.00 22.20 29.42
N ALA A 98 11.58 22.18 30.62
CA ALA A 98 12.15 20.97 31.21
C ALA A 98 11.08 19.88 31.41
N THR A 99 9.90 20.26 31.92
CA THR A 99 8.75 19.34 32.07
C THR A 99 8.29 18.77 30.73
N MET A 100 8.22 19.59 29.68
CA MET A 100 7.81 19.15 28.35
C MET A 100 8.85 18.22 27.70
N GLU A 101 10.14 18.49 27.90
CA GLU A 101 11.23 17.61 27.44
C GLU A 101 11.21 16.26 28.16
N GLU A 102 11.01 16.26 29.49
CA GLU A 102 10.85 15.05 30.29
C GLU A 102 9.62 14.24 29.84
N PHE A 103 8.48 14.91 29.64
CA PHE A 103 7.27 14.28 29.12
C PHE A 103 7.51 13.67 27.73
N SER A 104 8.19 14.37 26.82
CA SER A 104 8.53 13.83 25.50
C SER A 104 9.39 12.58 25.60
N ALA A 105 10.40 12.56 26.47
CA ALA A 105 11.25 11.40 26.69
C ALA A 105 10.45 10.20 27.25
N HIS A 106 9.51 10.46 28.16
CA HIS A 106 8.61 9.45 28.70
C HIS A 106 7.69 8.83 27.63
N VAL A 107 7.08 9.68 26.79
CA VAL A 107 6.24 9.25 25.66
C VAL A 107 7.06 8.42 24.68
N ASP A 108 8.26 8.87 24.31
CA ASP A 108 9.14 8.17 23.38
C ASP A 108 9.46 6.75 23.85
N PHE A 109 9.79 6.59 25.13
CA PHE A 109 10.07 5.25 25.67
C PHE A 109 8.83 4.35 25.67
N CYS A 110 7.71 4.84 26.21
CA CYS A 110 6.49 4.05 26.31
C CYS A 110 6.01 3.59 24.94
N THR A 111 6.04 4.50 23.95
CA THR A 111 5.65 4.18 22.58
C THR A 111 6.66 3.24 21.92
N LEU A 112 7.97 3.46 22.05
CA LEU A 112 8.99 2.58 21.49
C LEU A 112 8.81 1.13 21.95
N PHE A 113 8.66 0.92 23.27
CA PHE A 113 8.46 -0.42 23.82
C PHE A 113 7.17 -1.06 23.29
N HIS A 114 6.07 -0.30 23.27
CA HIS A 114 4.77 -0.77 22.80
C HIS A 114 4.80 -1.20 21.33
N TYR A 115 5.31 -0.36 20.43
CA TYR A 115 5.33 -0.66 19.00
C TYR A 115 6.40 -1.68 18.63
N HIS A 116 7.49 -1.76 19.37
CA HIS A 116 8.46 -2.86 19.20
C HIS A 116 7.79 -4.22 19.50
N HIS A 117 7.01 -4.32 20.57
CA HIS A 117 6.28 -5.54 20.88
C HIS A 117 5.21 -5.89 19.83
N ILE A 118 4.45 -4.89 19.36
CA ILE A 118 3.46 -5.09 18.28
C ILE A 118 4.15 -5.58 17.00
N LEU A 119 5.26 -4.95 16.60
CA LEU A 119 6.01 -5.31 15.41
C LEU A 119 6.55 -6.74 15.51
N ALA A 120 7.17 -7.11 16.63
CA ALA A 120 7.69 -8.45 16.85
C ALA A 120 6.58 -9.52 16.73
N ARG A 121 5.41 -9.28 17.34
CA ARG A 121 4.25 -10.17 17.21
C ARG A 121 3.74 -10.25 15.78
N LEU A 122 3.63 -9.12 15.09
CA LEU A 122 3.13 -9.07 13.71
C LEU A 122 4.09 -9.76 12.73
N GLN A 123 5.40 -9.58 12.91
CA GLN A 123 6.44 -10.29 12.15
C GLN A 123 6.39 -11.79 12.40
N ALA A 124 6.23 -12.24 13.65
CA ALA A 124 6.10 -13.66 13.96
C ALA A 124 4.85 -14.30 13.32
N LEU A 125 3.74 -13.57 13.21
CA LEU A 125 2.54 -14.03 12.51
C LEU A 125 2.71 -14.08 10.98
N TYR A 126 3.51 -13.16 10.42
CA TYR A 126 3.73 -13.04 8.98
C TYR A 126 4.84 -13.97 8.46
N ASP A 127 5.86 -14.27 9.25
CA ASP A 127 7.03 -15.06 8.83
C ASP A 127 6.68 -16.40 8.15
N PRO A 128 5.72 -17.21 8.64
CA PRO A 128 5.35 -18.49 8.01
C PRO A 128 4.71 -18.35 6.62
N ILE A 129 4.18 -17.18 6.29
CA ILE A 129 3.51 -16.88 5.00
C ILE A 129 4.30 -15.89 4.14
N ASN A 130 5.46 -15.42 4.61
CA ASN A 130 6.28 -14.44 3.92
C ASN A 130 6.89 -15.06 2.65
N PRO A 131 6.63 -14.52 1.45
CA PRO A 131 7.25 -15.00 0.22
C PRO A 131 8.75 -14.71 0.15
N ASP A 132 9.22 -13.68 0.87
CA ASP A 132 10.62 -13.23 0.91
C ASP A 132 11.30 -13.71 2.21
N ARG A 133 10.93 -14.89 2.70
CA ARG A 133 11.50 -15.48 3.92
C ARG A 133 12.95 -15.89 3.68
N GLU A 134 13.85 -15.43 4.55
CA GLU A 134 15.28 -15.82 4.53
C GLU A 134 15.61 -16.92 5.55
N THR A 135 14.66 -17.23 6.46
CA THR A 135 14.81 -18.28 7.47
C THR A 135 14.51 -19.66 6.89
N LEU A 136 15.03 -20.72 7.53
CA LEU A 136 14.93 -22.11 7.05
C LEU A 136 13.48 -22.53 6.77
N ASP A 137 13.31 -23.39 5.76
CA ASP A 137 12.01 -23.91 5.32
C ASP A 137 11.29 -24.67 6.43
N GLU A 138 10.11 -24.17 6.80
CA GLU A 138 9.12 -24.90 7.58
C GLU A 138 8.26 -25.81 6.67
N PRO A 139 7.59 -26.83 7.22
CA PRO A 139 6.65 -27.64 6.44
C PRO A 139 5.63 -26.74 5.73
N SER A 140 5.51 -26.93 4.42
CA SER A 140 4.65 -26.09 3.58
C SER A 140 3.21 -26.08 4.08
N LEU A 141 2.71 -24.91 4.46
CA LEU A 141 1.32 -24.72 4.89
C LEU A 141 0.36 -25.15 3.78
N THR A 142 -0.73 -25.81 4.17
CA THR A 142 -1.85 -26.06 3.24
C THR A 142 -2.53 -24.73 2.90
N ASP A 143 -3.11 -24.62 1.70
CA ASP A 143 -3.82 -23.39 1.29
C ASP A 143 -4.88 -22.88 2.27
N PRO A 144 -5.74 -23.71 2.90
CA PRO A 144 -6.70 -23.21 3.89
C PRO A 144 -6.01 -22.68 5.17
N GLN A 145 -4.92 -23.31 5.62
CA GLN A 145 -4.13 -22.81 6.76
C GLN A 145 -3.47 -21.48 6.42
N ARG A 146 -2.88 -21.38 5.23
CA ARG A 146 -2.27 -20.13 4.74
C ARG A 146 -3.29 -19.01 4.68
N LEU A 147 -4.48 -19.25 4.13
CA LEU A 147 -5.56 -18.26 4.09
C LEU A 147 -6.00 -17.81 5.49
N SER A 148 -6.05 -18.73 6.45
CA SER A 148 -6.38 -18.41 7.86
C SER A 148 -5.32 -17.51 8.49
N ASN A 149 -4.03 -17.83 8.30
CA ASN A 149 -2.91 -17.03 8.80
C ASN A 149 -2.89 -15.65 8.15
N GLU A 150 -3.13 -15.56 6.83
CA GLU A 150 -3.27 -14.30 6.11
C GLU A 150 -4.36 -13.41 6.71
N GLN A 151 -5.53 -13.97 7.03
CA GLN A 151 -6.62 -13.24 7.69
C GLN A 151 -6.27 -12.81 9.11
N GLU A 152 -5.47 -13.58 9.83
CA GLU A 152 -4.98 -13.19 11.17
C GLU A 152 -3.99 -12.03 11.09
N VAL A 153 -3.06 -12.07 10.13
CA VAL A 153 -2.13 -10.96 9.87
C VAL A 153 -2.88 -9.69 9.49
N LEU A 154 -3.87 -9.76 8.59
CA LEU A 154 -4.65 -8.59 8.19
C LEU A 154 -5.44 -7.99 9.37
N ARG A 155 -6.05 -8.83 10.22
CA ARG A 155 -6.73 -8.38 11.45
C ARG A 155 -5.77 -7.74 12.44
N ALA A 156 -4.56 -8.26 12.58
CA ALA A 156 -3.53 -7.67 13.44
C ALA A 156 -2.97 -6.36 12.86
N LEU A 157 -3.00 -6.19 11.54
CA LEU A 157 -2.52 -5.00 10.84
C LEU A 157 -3.49 -3.81 10.90
N GLU A 158 -4.81 -4.06 10.93
CA GLU A 158 -5.86 -3.03 11.00
C GLU A 158 -5.65 -1.97 12.10
N PRO A 159 -5.44 -2.32 13.38
CA PRO A 159 -5.23 -1.31 14.43
C PRO A 159 -3.94 -0.50 14.20
N LEU A 160 -2.89 -1.14 13.66
CA LEU A 160 -1.63 -0.48 13.35
C LEU A 160 -1.81 0.56 12.23
N LEU A 161 -2.55 0.21 11.18
CA LEU A 161 -2.90 1.11 10.08
C LEU A 161 -3.75 2.29 10.56
N ALA A 162 -4.74 2.03 11.41
CA ALA A 162 -5.58 3.06 11.99
C ALA A 162 -4.75 4.06 12.81
N GLN A 163 -3.81 3.58 13.61
CA GLN A 163 -2.88 4.39 14.38
C GLN A 163 -1.87 5.16 13.50
N ALA A 164 -1.42 4.55 12.40
CA ALA A 164 -0.60 5.20 11.38
C ALA A 164 -1.39 6.15 10.45
N ASN A 165 -2.61 6.53 10.84
CA ASN A 165 -3.48 7.48 10.17
C ASN A 165 -3.95 7.06 8.76
N PHE A 166 -3.93 5.76 8.46
CA PHE A 166 -4.53 5.23 7.25
C PHE A 166 -6.04 5.00 7.43
N SER A 167 -6.80 5.29 6.37
CA SER A 167 -8.24 5.04 6.29
C SER A 167 -8.51 3.91 5.29
N PRO A 168 -9.30 2.88 5.65
CA PRO A 168 -9.68 1.83 4.71
C PRO A 168 -10.50 2.41 3.55
N LEU A 169 -10.22 1.96 2.33
CA LEU A 169 -11.04 2.32 1.18
C LEU A 169 -12.35 1.52 1.20
N SER A 170 -13.49 2.23 1.13
CA SER A 170 -14.79 1.58 1.03
C SER A 170 -14.92 0.86 -0.31
N GLU A 171 -15.79 -0.15 -0.41
CA GLU A 171 -16.00 -0.84 -1.68
C GLU A 171 -16.48 0.10 -2.79
N ASP A 172 -17.28 1.12 -2.46
CA ASP A 172 -17.76 2.12 -3.41
C ASP A 172 -16.61 3.02 -3.88
N ALA A 173 -15.77 3.45 -2.93
CA ALA A 173 -14.55 4.18 -3.20
C ALA A 173 -13.59 3.42 -4.11
N LEU A 174 -13.37 2.14 -3.81
CA LEU A 174 -12.52 1.28 -4.59
C LEU A 174 -13.11 1.01 -5.98
N ALA A 175 -14.42 0.78 -6.10
CA ALA A 175 -15.08 0.56 -7.38
C ALA A 175 -14.92 1.77 -8.33
N TYR A 176 -15.12 2.98 -7.81
CA TYR A 176 -14.88 4.22 -8.56
C TYR A 176 -13.42 4.33 -9.01
N ALA A 177 -12.47 4.18 -8.08
CA ALA A 177 -11.03 4.31 -8.33
C ALA A 177 -10.44 3.25 -9.28
N LEU A 178 -11.07 2.07 -9.39
CA LEU A 178 -10.67 1.01 -10.32
C LEU A 178 -11.34 1.11 -11.71
N VAL A 179 -12.28 2.04 -11.91
CA VAL A 179 -13.03 2.19 -13.16
C VAL A 179 -12.71 3.52 -13.86
N VAL A 180 -12.57 4.59 -13.11
CA VAL A 180 -12.29 5.92 -13.67
C VAL A 180 -10.83 5.98 -14.10
N HIS A 181 -10.59 6.35 -15.37
CA HIS A 181 -9.24 6.55 -15.90
C HIS A 181 -9.04 8.03 -16.24
N HIS A 182 -7.86 8.58 -15.96
CA HIS A 182 -7.58 9.96 -16.33
C HIS A 182 -7.03 10.06 -17.76
N PRO A 183 -7.45 11.05 -18.59
CA PRO A 183 -7.00 11.16 -20.00
C PRO A 183 -5.49 11.32 -20.20
N GLN A 184 -4.77 11.85 -19.21
CA GLN A 184 -3.31 11.99 -19.27
C GLN A 184 -2.57 10.83 -18.58
N ASP A 185 -3.24 9.74 -18.23
CA ASP A 185 -2.55 8.51 -17.84
C ASP A 185 -1.96 7.86 -19.09
N GLU A 186 -0.63 7.71 -19.12
CA GLU A 186 0.09 7.17 -20.28
C GLU A 186 -0.24 5.69 -20.51
N VAL A 187 -0.50 4.96 -19.43
CA VAL A 187 -0.81 3.52 -19.43
C VAL A 187 -2.20 3.30 -18.84
N GLN A 188 -3.12 2.83 -19.68
CA GLN A 188 -4.42 2.32 -19.23
C GLN A 188 -4.28 0.84 -18.89
N VAL A 189 -4.82 0.42 -17.75
CA VAL A 189 -4.83 -0.98 -17.37
C VAL A 189 -6.27 -1.46 -17.22
N THR A 190 -6.43 -2.76 -17.08
CA THR A 190 -7.74 -3.36 -16.80
C THR A 190 -7.52 -4.52 -15.86
N VAL A 191 -8.31 -4.50 -14.79
CA VAL A 191 -8.26 -5.49 -13.72
C VAL A 191 -9.22 -6.63 -14.02
N ASN A 192 -8.76 -7.85 -13.83
CA ASN A 192 -9.64 -9.02 -13.81
C ASN A 192 -9.81 -9.51 -12.37
N LEU A 193 -10.95 -9.18 -11.75
CA LEU A 193 -11.24 -9.53 -10.36
C LEU A 193 -11.27 -11.06 -10.13
N ASP A 194 -11.52 -11.85 -11.17
CA ASP A 194 -11.53 -13.32 -11.08
C ASP A 194 -10.17 -13.91 -10.74
N GLN A 195 -9.08 -13.15 -10.86
CA GLN A 195 -7.73 -13.57 -10.49
C GLN A 195 -7.47 -13.44 -8.98
N TYR A 196 -8.34 -12.73 -8.25
CA TYR A 196 -8.15 -12.40 -6.85
C TYR A 196 -9.05 -13.22 -5.93
N ILE A 197 -8.55 -13.50 -4.72
CA ILE A 197 -9.35 -14.03 -3.61
C ILE A 197 -9.89 -12.85 -2.79
N TYR A 198 -9.02 -11.90 -2.46
CA TYR A 198 -9.39 -10.63 -1.83
C TYR A 198 -8.37 -9.54 -2.21
N MET A 199 -8.81 -8.29 -2.08
CA MET A 199 -7.95 -7.11 -2.16
C MET A 199 -8.47 -6.07 -1.17
N GLN A 200 -7.55 -5.43 -0.47
CA GLN A 200 -7.84 -4.37 0.49
C GLN A 200 -6.87 -3.22 0.27
N PHE A 201 -7.41 -2.01 0.31
CA PHE A 201 -6.65 -0.78 0.16
C PHE A 201 -6.88 0.10 1.37
N TRP A 202 -5.81 0.76 1.81
CA TRP A 202 -5.89 1.83 2.79
C TRP A 202 -5.17 3.05 2.24
N ALA A 203 -5.77 4.21 2.41
CA ALA A 203 -5.21 5.47 1.95
C ALA A 203 -4.89 6.38 3.12
N LEU A 204 -3.75 7.04 3.03
CA LEU A 204 -3.38 8.13 3.89
C LEU A 204 -3.71 9.43 3.17
N GLY A 205 -4.83 10.03 3.55
CA GLY A 205 -5.19 11.40 3.24
C GLY A 205 -5.30 11.73 1.75
N GLN A 206 -6.25 12.57 1.39
CA GLN A 206 -6.34 13.13 0.06
C GLN A 206 -5.68 14.51 0.03
N ARG A 207 -4.91 14.76 -1.04
CA ARG A 207 -4.41 16.10 -1.38
C ARG A 207 -4.83 16.45 -2.80
N VAL A 208 -4.98 17.75 -3.04
CA VAL A 208 -5.08 18.30 -4.39
C VAL A 208 -3.76 18.99 -4.67
N GLY A 209 -3.15 18.68 -5.80
CA GLY A 209 -1.93 19.36 -6.20
C GLY A 209 -1.44 18.92 -7.58
N GLN A 210 -0.38 19.57 -8.03
CA GLN A 210 0.31 19.15 -9.23
C GLN A 210 1.10 17.88 -8.93
N MET A 211 0.75 16.79 -9.61
CA MET A 211 1.53 15.56 -9.46
C MET A 211 2.90 15.74 -10.13
N PRO A 212 4.01 15.40 -9.43
CA PRO A 212 5.32 15.46 -10.04
C PRO A 212 5.35 14.48 -11.22
N LEU A 213 5.57 15.00 -12.43
CA LEU A 213 5.69 14.25 -13.67
C LEU A 213 7.03 13.46 -13.72
N LYS A 214 7.36 12.70 -12.67
CA LYS A 214 8.62 11.95 -12.54
C LYS A 214 8.46 10.50 -12.99
N SER A 215 7.72 10.25 -14.08
CA SER A 215 7.53 8.92 -14.65
C SER A 215 7.78 8.79 -16.14
N SER A 216 8.07 9.90 -16.86
CA SER A 216 8.35 9.76 -18.29
C SER A 216 9.79 9.31 -18.51
N VAL A 217 10.01 8.01 -18.66
CA VAL A 217 11.19 7.54 -19.39
C VAL A 217 10.96 7.85 -20.86
N GLY A 218 11.46 9.01 -21.28
CA GLY A 218 11.84 9.24 -22.67
C GLY A 218 10.73 9.47 -23.69
N SER A 219 9.46 9.64 -23.30
CA SER A 219 8.46 10.14 -24.26
C SER A 219 8.59 11.66 -24.39
N LYS A 220 9.63 12.09 -25.14
CA LYS A 220 9.57 13.35 -25.88
C LYS A 220 8.44 13.20 -26.92
N ARG A 221 7.17 13.23 -26.47
CA ARG A 221 6.06 13.57 -27.35
C ARG A 221 6.49 14.85 -28.05
N GLY A 222 6.47 14.81 -29.38
CA GLY A 222 7.01 15.85 -30.25
C GLY A 222 6.63 17.25 -29.78
N PHE A 223 7.51 18.20 -30.08
CA PHE A 223 7.62 19.61 -29.66
C PHE A 223 6.35 20.49 -29.54
N PHE A 224 5.12 19.98 -29.69
CA PHE A 224 3.92 20.81 -29.89
C PHE A 224 2.81 20.72 -28.85
N ILE A 225 2.75 19.74 -27.93
CA ILE A 225 1.73 19.75 -26.86
C ILE A 225 2.31 19.13 -25.57
N LYS A 226 3.03 19.93 -24.77
CA LYS A 226 3.17 19.64 -23.34
C LYS A 226 1.88 20.09 -22.67
N SER A 227 0.98 19.16 -22.38
CA SER A 227 -0.17 19.49 -21.53
C SER A 227 0.36 19.99 -20.18
N PRO A 228 -0.12 21.14 -19.66
CA PRO A 228 0.28 21.60 -18.35
C PRO A 228 -0.01 20.52 -17.30
N PRO A 229 0.79 20.43 -16.22
CA PRO A 229 0.51 19.51 -15.13
C PRO A 229 -0.90 19.83 -14.61
N ALA A 230 -1.83 18.88 -14.79
CA ALA A 230 -3.17 19.03 -14.26
C ALA A 230 -3.08 18.95 -12.74
N GLU A 231 -3.77 19.84 -12.04
CA GLU A 231 -4.08 19.62 -10.64
C GLU A 231 -4.91 18.36 -10.54
N ARG A 232 -4.40 17.39 -9.79
CA ARG A 232 -5.07 16.13 -9.56
C ARG A 232 -5.20 15.88 -8.08
N ARG A 233 -6.25 15.14 -7.76
CA ARG A 233 -6.39 14.54 -6.44
C ARG A 233 -5.45 13.35 -6.38
N TYR A 234 -4.74 13.19 -5.28
CA TYR A 234 -3.91 12.02 -5.05
C TYR A 234 -3.86 11.67 -3.57
N PHE A 235 -3.63 10.39 -3.30
CA PHE A 235 -3.33 9.87 -1.98
C PHE A 235 -1.83 9.97 -1.73
N LYS A 236 -1.45 10.56 -0.59
CA LYS A 236 -0.03 10.72 -0.24
C LYS A 236 0.65 9.37 -0.04
N ARG A 237 -0.05 8.42 0.60
CA ARG A 237 0.36 7.01 0.66
C ARG A 237 -0.84 6.09 0.48
N VAL A 238 -0.62 4.95 -0.16
CA VAL A 238 -1.61 3.87 -0.32
C VAL A 238 -0.96 2.56 0.08
N VAL A 239 -1.61 1.81 0.97
CA VAL A 239 -1.23 0.45 1.31
C VAL A 239 -2.18 -0.50 0.59
N LEU A 240 -1.61 -1.52 -0.04
CA LEU A 240 -2.29 -2.60 -0.74
C LEU A 240 -1.99 -3.92 -0.05
N ALA A 241 -3.04 -4.65 0.30
CA ALA A 241 -2.96 -6.07 0.61
C ALA A 241 -3.80 -6.84 -0.40
N ALA A 242 -3.18 -7.72 -1.19
CA ALA A 242 -3.89 -8.49 -2.20
C ALA A 242 -3.42 -9.94 -2.23
N ARG A 243 -4.38 -10.87 -2.34
CA ARG A 243 -4.11 -12.30 -2.54
C ARG A 243 -4.68 -12.74 -3.88
N THR A 244 -3.82 -13.24 -4.77
CA THR A 244 -4.26 -13.84 -6.04
C THR A 244 -4.55 -15.33 -5.87
N LYS A 245 -5.35 -15.91 -6.76
CA LYS A 245 -5.73 -17.34 -6.71
C LYS A 245 -4.52 -18.27 -6.89
N ARG A 246 -3.48 -17.82 -7.58
CA ARG A 246 -2.27 -18.60 -7.90
C ARG A 246 -1.01 -18.12 -7.17
N GLY A 247 -1.04 -16.94 -6.56
CA GLY A 247 0.09 -16.32 -5.88
C GLY A 247 -0.03 -16.40 -4.36
N HIS A 248 0.78 -15.59 -3.67
CA HIS A 248 0.76 -15.41 -2.21
C HIS A 248 0.11 -14.07 -1.83
N LEU A 249 -0.05 -13.79 -0.52
CA LEU A 249 -0.41 -12.46 -0.04
C LEU A 249 0.72 -11.47 -0.35
N VAL A 250 0.40 -10.44 -1.13
CA VAL A 250 1.31 -9.34 -1.45
C VAL A 250 0.92 -8.13 -0.62
N LEU A 251 1.86 -7.62 0.19
CA LEU A 251 1.71 -6.38 0.94
C LEU A 251 2.63 -5.32 0.34
N LYS A 252 2.07 -4.18 -0.10
CA LYS A 252 2.87 -3.09 -0.71
C LYS A 252 2.37 -1.72 -0.30
N SER A 253 3.30 -0.79 -0.14
CA SER A 253 2.98 0.64 0.04
C SER A 253 3.50 1.45 -1.13
N PHE A 254 2.68 2.42 -1.55
CA PHE A 254 2.95 3.33 -2.64
C PHE A 254 2.81 4.78 -2.16
N LYS A 255 3.61 5.68 -2.72
CA LYS A 255 3.48 7.13 -2.52
C LYS A 255 2.84 7.81 -3.74
N ASP A 256 2.23 8.96 -3.49
CA ASP A 256 1.73 9.88 -4.52
C ASP A 256 0.88 9.19 -5.59
N THR A 257 -0.14 8.47 -5.14
CA THR A 257 -1.01 7.65 -6.02
C THR A 257 -2.25 8.45 -6.42
N PRO A 258 -2.53 8.63 -7.72
CA PRO A 258 -3.74 9.31 -8.17
C PRO A 258 -4.98 8.48 -7.82
N LEU A 259 -6.12 9.15 -7.59
CA LEU A 259 -7.37 8.46 -7.24
C LEU A 259 -7.83 7.55 -8.38
N GLU A 260 -7.66 8.00 -9.61
CA GLU A 260 -8.07 7.32 -10.85
C GLU A 260 -7.09 6.22 -11.30
N GLY A 261 -6.02 5.96 -10.53
CA GLY A 261 -4.95 5.05 -10.93
C GLY A 261 -4.69 3.90 -9.97
N LEU A 262 -5.60 3.60 -9.04
CA LEU A 262 -5.41 2.49 -8.09
C LEU A 262 -5.26 1.14 -8.79
N GLU A 263 -5.87 0.98 -9.97
CA GLU A 263 -5.76 -0.24 -10.77
C GLU A 263 -4.32 -0.56 -11.20
N GLN A 264 -3.47 0.45 -11.35
CA GLN A 264 -2.08 0.30 -11.78
C GLN A 264 -1.21 -0.32 -10.69
N LEU A 265 -1.65 -0.25 -9.43
CA LEU A 265 -0.92 -0.78 -8.27
C LEU A 265 -1.11 -2.28 -8.07
N LEU A 266 -2.08 -2.87 -8.77
CA LEU A 266 -2.46 -4.26 -8.57
C LEU A 266 -1.43 -5.25 -9.16
N PRO A 267 -1.16 -6.40 -8.50
CA PRO A 267 -0.16 -7.36 -8.96
C PRO A 267 -0.45 -7.99 -10.34
N GLU A 268 -1.69 -8.42 -10.58
CA GLU A 268 -2.13 -9.06 -11.82
C GLU A 268 -3.09 -8.12 -12.57
N LEU A 269 -2.56 -7.47 -13.60
CA LEU A 269 -3.32 -6.58 -14.46
C LEU A 269 -3.02 -6.83 -15.94
N LYS A 270 -3.95 -6.41 -16.81
CA LYS A 270 -3.76 -6.45 -18.26
C LYS A 270 -3.60 -5.03 -18.77
N VAL A 271 -2.49 -4.77 -19.46
CA VAL A 271 -2.29 -3.48 -20.14
C VAL A 271 -3.30 -3.36 -21.27
N ARG A 272 -4.10 -2.29 -21.23
CA ARG A 272 -5.11 -1.99 -22.24
C ARG A 272 -4.54 -0.99 -23.23
N THR A 273 -4.63 -1.32 -24.51
CA THR A 273 -4.37 -0.35 -25.57
C THR A 273 -5.67 0.39 -25.89
N PRO A 274 -5.69 1.74 -25.84
CA PRO A 274 -6.89 2.49 -26.18
C PRO A 274 -7.28 2.24 -27.63
N THR A 275 -8.58 2.20 -27.91
CA THR A 275 -9.14 1.81 -29.22
C THR A 275 -8.66 2.73 -30.34
N LEU A 276 -8.59 4.05 -30.07
CA LEU A 276 -8.10 5.04 -31.02
C LEU A 276 -6.62 4.81 -31.37
N GLN A 277 -5.78 4.52 -30.37
CA GLN A 277 -4.37 4.22 -30.61
C GLN A 277 -4.19 2.90 -31.35
N ARG A 278 -4.99 1.88 -31.02
CA ARG A 278 -5.00 0.60 -31.75
C ARG A 278 -5.41 0.79 -33.21
N ALA A 279 -6.42 1.62 -33.47
CA ALA A 279 -6.86 1.97 -34.82
C ALA A 279 -5.76 2.72 -35.59
N LEU A 280 -5.11 3.71 -34.96
CA LEU A 280 -3.97 4.42 -35.55
C LEU A 280 -2.79 3.48 -35.87
N LEU A 281 -2.51 2.52 -34.99
CA LEU A 281 -1.46 1.52 -35.22
C LEU A 281 -1.80 0.61 -36.41
N ASN A 282 -3.06 0.16 -36.51
CA ASN A 282 -3.53 -0.59 -37.67
C ASN A 282 -3.47 0.25 -38.95
N LEU A 283 -3.86 1.52 -38.91
CA LEU A 283 -3.84 2.41 -40.06
C LEU A 283 -2.40 2.62 -40.58
N THR A 284 -1.46 2.92 -39.69
CA THR A 284 -0.05 3.10 -40.05
C THR A 284 0.58 1.80 -40.59
N LEU A 285 0.19 0.65 -40.05
CA LEU A 285 0.58 -0.66 -40.58
C LEU A 285 0.05 -0.87 -42.00
N VAL A 286 -1.24 -0.58 -42.25
CA VAL A 286 -1.86 -0.72 -43.58
C VAL A 286 -1.23 0.23 -44.60
N VAL A 287 -1.14 1.52 -44.28
CA VAL A 287 -0.58 2.54 -45.20
C VAL A 287 0.87 2.19 -45.55
N SER A 288 1.70 1.87 -44.55
CA SER A 288 3.09 1.48 -44.83
C SER A 288 3.22 0.15 -45.56
N GLY A 289 2.29 -0.79 -45.34
CA GLY A 289 2.21 -2.06 -46.08
C GLY A 289 1.90 -1.85 -47.56
N VAL A 290 0.92 -0.99 -47.87
CA VAL A 290 0.55 -0.64 -49.25
C VAL A 290 1.72 0.01 -49.98
N ILE A 291 2.38 1.00 -49.35
CA ILE A 291 3.55 1.67 -49.95
C ILE A 291 4.66 0.66 -50.25
N PHE A 292 4.94 -0.26 -49.31
CA PHE A 292 5.94 -1.31 -49.52
C PHE A 292 5.56 -2.26 -50.65
N PHE A 293 4.29 -2.68 -50.72
CA PHE A 293 3.80 -3.57 -51.76
C PHE A 293 3.88 -2.94 -53.16
N VAL A 294 3.49 -1.67 -53.28
CA VAL A 294 3.57 -0.95 -54.57
C VAL A 294 5.03 -0.79 -55.00
N ASN A 295 5.94 -0.40 -54.10
CA ASN A 295 7.33 -0.14 -54.49
C ASN A 295 8.13 -1.43 -54.74
N VAL A 296 8.07 -2.39 -53.82
CA VAL A 296 8.89 -3.60 -53.89
C VAL A 296 8.16 -4.71 -54.65
N GLY A 297 6.86 -4.87 -54.41
CA GLY A 297 6.06 -5.91 -55.07
C GLY A 297 5.95 -5.72 -56.57
N MET A 298 5.80 -4.48 -57.07
CA MET A 298 5.76 -4.22 -58.51
C MET A 298 7.07 -4.52 -59.21
N VAL A 299 8.21 -4.20 -58.58
CA VAL A 299 9.55 -4.51 -59.11
C VAL A 299 9.74 -6.03 -59.18
N VAL A 300 9.39 -6.75 -58.11
CA VAL A 300 9.49 -8.22 -58.08
C VAL A 300 8.58 -8.88 -59.13
N LEU A 301 7.38 -8.34 -59.34
CA LEU A 301 6.46 -8.88 -60.35
C LEU A 301 6.98 -8.66 -61.78
N SER A 302 7.59 -7.50 -62.04
CA SER A 302 8.07 -7.11 -63.36
C SER A 302 9.38 -7.80 -63.74
N ASP A 303 10.35 -7.87 -62.82
CA ASP A 303 11.71 -8.33 -63.13
C ASP A 303 11.91 -9.82 -62.82
N LEU A 304 11.32 -10.33 -61.74
CA LEU A 304 11.55 -11.71 -61.26
C LEU A 304 10.51 -12.72 -61.75
N LYS A 305 9.46 -12.27 -62.47
CA LYS A 305 8.34 -13.10 -62.98
C LYS A 305 7.80 -14.10 -61.94
N MET A 306 7.81 -13.71 -60.67
CA MET A 306 7.36 -14.57 -59.58
C MET A 306 5.83 -14.73 -59.63
N ALA A 307 5.33 -15.92 -59.33
CA ALA A 307 3.89 -16.17 -59.25
C ALA A 307 3.23 -15.22 -58.22
N THR A 308 2.11 -14.60 -58.61
CA THR A 308 1.36 -13.64 -57.76
C THR A 308 0.95 -14.23 -56.42
N SER A 309 0.60 -15.52 -56.39
CA SER A 309 0.25 -16.25 -55.17
C SER A 309 1.43 -16.35 -54.19
N LEU A 310 2.64 -16.61 -54.69
CA LEU A 310 3.86 -16.67 -53.87
C LEU A 310 4.25 -15.29 -53.34
N LEU A 311 4.13 -14.25 -54.18
CA LEU A 311 4.37 -12.86 -53.77
C LEU A 311 3.42 -12.42 -52.65
N LEU A 312 2.13 -12.71 -52.79
CA LEU A 312 1.13 -12.39 -51.76
C LEU A 312 1.39 -13.16 -50.46
N LEU A 313 1.81 -14.42 -50.53
CA LEU A 313 2.17 -15.22 -49.36
C LEU A 313 3.39 -14.64 -48.63
N LEU A 314 4.46 -14.30 -49.37
CA LEU A 314 5.65 -13.67 -48.79
C LEU A 314 5.33 -12.29 -48.19
N PHE A 315 4.48 -11.51 -48.87
CA PHE A 315 4.02 -10.22 -48.35
C PHE A 315 3.19 -10.39 -47.07
N ALA A 316 2.26 -11.35 -47.02
CA ALA A 316 1.47 -11.64 -45.83
C ALA A 316 2.36 -12.08 -44.65
N ALA A 317 3.36 -12.95 -44.91
CA ALA A 317 4.33 -13.36 -43.90
C ALA A 317 5.16 -12.16 -43.38
N PHE A 318 5.66 -11.32 -44.28
CA PHE A 318 6.39 -10.09 -43.93
C PHE A 318 5.52 -9.12 -43.11
N MET A 319 4.27 -8.90 -43.53
CA MET A 319 3.32 -8.06 -42.80
C MET A 319 2.97 -8.64 -41.44
N GLY A 320 2.85 -9.96 -41.31
CA GLY A 320 2.68 -10.64 -40.02
C GLY A 320 3.84 -10.41 -39.07
N LEU A 321 5.09 -10.53 -39.56
CA LEU A 321 6.29 -10.24 -38.79
C LEU A 321 6.38 -8.76 -38.37
N ARG A 322 6.09 -7.83 -39.30
CA ARG A 322 6.06 -6.38 -39.03
C ARG A 322 4.99 -6.01 -38.01
N ALA A 323 3.79 -6.57 -38.14
CA ALA A 323 2.70 -6.39 -37.17
C ALA A 323 3.14 -6.88 -35.79
N SER A 324 3.67 -8.10 -35.71
CA SER A 324 4.18 -8.67 -34.45
C SER A 324 5.24 -7.78 -33.80
N LYS A 325 6.22 -7.30 -34.56
CA LYS A 325 7.26 -6.37 -34.07
C LYS A 325 6.69 -5.04 -33.60
N MET A 326 5.79 -4.42 -34.36
CA MET A 326 5.20 -3.10 -34.06
C MET A 326 4.29 -3.15 -32.82
N PHE A 327 3.41 -4.15 -32.73
CA PHE A 327 2.55 -4.36 -31.56
C PHE A 327 3.35 -4.81 -30.34
N GLY A 328 4.35 -5.67 -30.52
CA GLY A 328 5.24 -6.12 -29.46
C GLY A 328 6.05 -4.96 -28.87
N GLN A 329 6.65 -4.12 -29.71
CA GLN A 329 7.40 -2.94 -29.27
C GLN A 329 6.51 -1.97 -28.48
N ARG A 330 5.28 -1.72 -28.93
CA ARG A 330 4.33 -0.86 -28.20
C ARG A 330 3.97 -1.43 -26.83
N ARG A 331 3.72 -2.73 -26.73
CA ARG A 331 3.45 -3.40 -25.45
C ARG A 331 4.66 -3.31 -24.50
N ASN A 332 5.87 -3.49 -25.03
CA ASN A 332 7.09 -3.38 -24.22
C ASN A 332 7.30 -1.96 -23.67
N VAL A 333 7.03 -0.92 -24.48
CA VAL A 333 7.11 0.47 -24.02
C VAL A 333 6.10 0.75 -22.90
N GLN A 334 4.85 0.32 -23.07
CA GLN A 334 3.81 0.51 -22.03
C GLN A 334 4.13 -0.28 -20.75
N ALA A 335 4.65 -1.50 -20.88
CA ALA A 335 5.08 -2.29 -19.73
C ALA A 335 6.26 -1.63 -19.00
N LEU A 336 7.19 -1.03 -19.74
CA LEU A 336 8.33 -0.30 -19.19
C LEU A 336 7.90 0.99 -18.48
N GLU A 337 6.98 1.76 -19.07
CA GLU A 337 6.41 2.96 -18.45
C GLU A 337 5.70 2.61 -17.13
N LEU A 338 4.90 1.54 -17.12
CA LEU A 338 4.26 1.05 -15.90
C LEU A 338 5.30 0.61 -14.85
N ALA A 339 6.33 -0.13 -15.27
CA ALA A 339 7.39 -0.57 -14.37
C ALA A 339 8.15 0.60 -13.75
N HIS A 340 8.48 1.64 -14.53
CA HIS A 340 9.11 2.85 -13.99
C HIS A 340 8.19 3.60 -13.03
N MET A 341 6.90 3.73 -13.36
CA MET A 341 5.91 4.33 -12.46
C MET A 341 5.88 3.59 -11.12
N LEU A 342 5.77 2.25 -11.16
CA LEU A 342 5.75 1.43 -9.95
C LEU A 342 7.07 1.51 -9.17
N TYR A 343 8.22 1.53 -9.85
CA TYR A 343 9.52 1.65 -9.22
C TYR A 343 9.66 2.94 -8.41
N TYR A 344 9.29 4.08 -9.01
CA TYR A 344 9.42 5.37 -8.32
C TYR A 344 8.34 5.61 -7.28
N ARG A 345 7.19 4.94 -7.36
CA ARG A 345 6.08 5.08 -6.39
C ARG A 345 6.11 4.04 -5.28
N SER A 346 6.69 2.86 -5.48
CA SER A 346 6.82 1.84 -4.43
C SER A 346 7.71 2.35 -3.30
N THR A 347 7.25 2.23 -2.05
CA THR A 347 8.02 2.65 -0.87
C THR A 347 8.56 1.49 -0.05
N SER A 348 7.77 0.42 0.10
CA SER A 348 8.12 -0.74 0.94
C SER A 348 7.29 -1.94 0.53
N ASN A 349 7.86 -3.14 0.69
CA ASN A 349 7.23 -4.42 0.33
C ASN A 349 7.20 -5.36 1.55
N ASN A 350 6.16 -6.20 1.65
CA ASN A 350 6.09 -7.36 2.55
C ASN A 350 6.52 -7.04 3.99
N SER A 351 7.57 -7.68 4.52
CA SER A 351 8.04 -7.49 5.90
C SER A 351 8.52 -6.07 6.20
N GLU A 352 9.15 -5.39 5.24
CA GLU A 352 9.60 -4.00 5.38
C GLU A 352 8.43 -3.04 5.58
N LEU A 353 7.29 -3.33 4.94
CA LEU A 353 6.08 -2.55 5.14
C LEU A 353 5.57 -2.64 6.58
N LEU A 354 5.67 -3.81 7.22
CA LEU A 354 5.26 -3.98 8.62
C LEU A 354 6.09 -3.07 9.53
N SER A 355 7.41 -3.06 9.34
CA SER A 355 8.33 -2.19 10.08
C SER A 355 8.06 -0.72 9.81
N ALA A 356 7.84 -0.34 8.55
CA ALA A 356 7.53 1.04 8.17
C ALA A 356 6.19 1.53 8.76
N LEU A 357 5.19 0.65 8.85
CA LEU A 357 3.90 0.97 9.47
C LEU A 357 4.00 1.08 10.99
N ALA A 358 4.77 0.22 11.63
CA ALA A 358 5.02 0.29 13.07
C ALA A 358 5.72 1.59 13.47
N GLN A 359 6.80 1.95 12.76
CA GLN A 359 7.48 3.22 12.99
C GLN A 359 6.54 4.41 12.78
N ARG A 360 5.70 4.35 11.75
CA ARG A 360 4.76 5.43 11.47
C ARG A 360 3.66 5.56 12.52
N ALA A 361 3.11 4.44 12.99
CA ALA A 361 2.13 4.41 14.07
C ALA A 361 2.73 4.99 15.37
N GLN A 362 4.00 4.65 15.66
CA GLN A 362 4.75 5.25 16.76
C GLN A 362 4.87 6.75 16.62
N ASP A 363 5.36 7.24 15.49
CA ASP A 363 5.58 8.67 15.27
C ASP A 363 4.27 9.47 15.40
N GLU A 364 3.16 8.98 14.83
CA GLU A 364 1.86 9.66 14.92
C GLU A 364 1.29 9.59 16.34
N HIS A 365 1.43 8.47 17.06
CA HIS A 365 1.04 8.38 18.49
C HIS A 365 1.80 9.42 19.32
N THR A 366 3.12 9.49 19.19
CA THR A 366 3.93 10.44 19.94
C THR A 366 3.50 11.88 19.65
N LYS A 367 3.30 12.25 18.37
CA LYS A 367 2.82 13.59 18.02
C LYS A 367 1.46 13.90 18.63
N GLU A 368 0.53 12.96 18.58
CA GLU A 368 -0.81 13.12 19.16
C GLU A 368 -0.77 13.30 20.67
N ALA A 369 0.07 12.54 21.37
CA ALA A 369 0.29 12.69 22.81
C ALA A 369 0.90 14.05 23.17
N LEU A 370 1.93 14.50 22.43
CA LEU A 370 2.57 15.81 22.66
C LEU A 370 1.60 16.98 22.44
N LEU A 371 0.80 16.92 21.38
CA LEU A 371 -0.26 17.89 21.09
C LEU A 371 -1.31 17.87 22.21
N ALA A 372 -1.84 16.70 22.55
CA ALA A 372 -2.84 16.60 23.60
C ALA A 372 -2.33 17.16 24.94
N HIS A 373 -1.11 16.83 25.35
CA HIS A 373 -0.54 17.29 26.62
C HIS A 373 -0.43 18.81 26.65
N SER A 374 0.11 19.40 25.58
CA SER A 374 0.38 20.84 25.51
C SER A 374 -0.91 21.67 25.45
N PHE A 375 -1.91 21.21 24.71
CA PHE A 375 -3.19 21.92 24.61
C PHE A 375 -4.02 21.78 25.88
N LEU A 376 -4.08 20.59 26.49
CA LEU A 376 -4.84 20.41 27.73
C LEU A 376 -4.31 21.24 28.90
N ALA A 377 -3.00 21.49 28.96
CA ALA A 377 -2.40 22.38 29.95
C ALA A 377 -2.91 23.83 29.86
N ARG A 378 -3.53 24.23 28.73
CA ARG A 378 -4.06 25.58 28.48
C ARG A 378 -5.58 25.67 28.51
N ARG A 379 -6.26 24.58 28.87
CA ARG A 379 -7.72 24.54 28.86
C ARG A 379 -8.28 25.55 29.88
N PRO A 380 -9.27 26.38 29.53
CA PRO A 380 -9.85 27.36 30.46
C PRO A 380 -10.42 26.70 31.72
N GLU A 381 -10.07 27.24 32.89
CA GLU A 381 -10.64 26.84 34.17
C GLU A 381 -12.15 27.13 34.19
N GLY A 382 -12.98 26.09 34.28
CA GLY A 382 -14.45 26.18 34.20
C GLY A 382 -15.10 25.49 32.99
N ALA A 383 -14.31 24.93 32.08
CA ALA A 383 -14.83 24.07 31.01
C ALA A 383 -15.37 22.74 31.59
N SER A 384 -16.48 22.25 31.01
CA SER A 384 -17.08 20.97 31.40
C SER A 384 -16.10 19.79 31.25
N ASN A 385 -16.00 18.97 32.29
CA ASN A 385 -15.06 17.84 32.36
C ASN A 385 -15.54 16.60 31.59
N LEU A 386 -16.60 16.70 30.78
CA LEU A 386 -17.04 15.56 29.97
C LEU A 386 -15.94 15.16 28.97
N PRO A 387 -15.55 13.87 28.90
CA PRO A 387 -14.51 13.41 27.97
C PRO A 387 -14.82 13.73 26.51
N GLU A 388 -16.08 13.63 26.10
CA GLU A 388 -16.49 13.92 24.72
C GLU A 388 -16.34 15.39 24.36
N GLU A 389 -16.71 16.30 25.26
CA GLU A 389 -16.56 17.74 25.04
C GLU A 389 -15.08 18.13 25.04
N THR A 390 -14.30 17.52 25.93
CA THR A 390 -12.84 17.67 25.98
C THR A 390 -12.21 17.22 24.67
N SER A 391 -12.62 16.09 24.10
CA SER A 391 -12.09 15.58 22.84
C SER A 391 -12.45 16.47 21.65
N ARG A 392 -13.67 17.01 21.61
CA ARG A 392 -14.14 17.89 20.53
C ARG A 392 -13.44 19.24 20.57
N TRP A 393 -13.24 19.79 21.78
CA TRP A 393 -12.46 21.00 21.99
C TRP A 393 -11.01 20.78 21.56
N LEU A 394 -10.36 19.73 22.08
CA LEU A 394 -8.97 19.42 21.73
C LEU A 394 -8.80 19.24 20.23
N GLN A 395 -9.72 18.54 19.57
CA GLN A 395 -9.71 18.38 18.13
C GLN A 395 -9.75 19.74 17.42
N SER A 396 -10.71 20.60 17.76
CA SER A 396 -10.88 21.88 17.06
C SER A 396 -9.67 22.79 17.24
N GLU A 397 -9.12 22.90 18.45
CA GLU A 397 -7.96 23.74 18.74
C GLU A 397 -6.69 23.25 18.04
N VAL A 398 -6.45 21.94 18.06
CA VAL A 398 -5.28 21.34 17.40
C VAL A 398 -5.39 21.44 15.87
N GLU A 399 -6.57 21.18 15.29
CA GLU A 399 -6.78 21.34 13.84
C GLU A 399 -6.53 22.79 13.38
N ASN A 400 -7.05 23.77 14.13
CA ASN A 400 -6.84 25.20 13.85
C ASN A 400 -5.37 25.60 13.96
N TRP A 401 -4.67 25.12 14.99
CA TRP A 401 -3.25 25.39 15.17
C TRP A 401 -2.39 24.75 14.08
N LEU A 402 -2.67 23.49 13.71
CA LEU A 402 -1.97 22.80 12.63
C LEU A 402 -2.19 23.53 11.29
N LEU A 403 -3.39 24.03 11.04
CA LEU A 403 -3.69 24.84 9.85
C LEU A 403 -2.89 26.14 9.86
N ALA A 404 -2.82 26.85 10.98
CA ALA A 404 -2.07 28.10 11.10
C ALA A 404 -0.55 27.90 10.90
N GLN A 405 0.01 26.82 11.46
CA GLN A 405 1.45 26.55 11.39
C GLN A 405 1.90 25.92 10.07
N SER A 406 1.08 25.05 9.46
CA SER A 406 1.49 24.27 8.27
C SER A 406 0.79 24.68 6.98
N GLY A 407 -0.28 25.47 7.04
CA GLY A 407 -1.17 25.74 5.90
C GLY A 407 -1.92 24.51 5.39
N CYS A 408 -1.86 23.37 6.09
CA CYS A 408 -2.52 22.13 5.71
C CYS A 408 -3.75 21.89 6.61
N GLU A 409 -4.90 21.62 6.00
CA GLU A 409 -6.08 21.13 6.73
C GLU A 409 -5.87 19.66 7.13
N VAL A 410 -5.53 19.42 8.39
CA VAL A 410 -5.35 18.08 8.95
C VAL A 410 -6.57 17.75 9.82
N ALA A 411 -7.15 16.56 9.64
CA ALA A 411 -8.16 15.99 10.50
C ALA A 411 -7.48 15.27 11.67
N PHE A 412 -7.62 15.83 12.87
CA PHE A 412 -7.00 15.32 14.09
C PHE A 412 -8.02 14.50 14.90
N ASN A 413 -7.59 13.40 15.50
CA ASN A 413 -8.47 12.58 16.33
C ASN A 413 -8.31 12.93 17.81
N GLY A 414 -9.12 13.88 18.30
CA GLY A 414 -9.10 14.29 19.71
C GLY A 414 -9.40 13.15 20.69
N THR A 415 -10.34 12.26 20.36
CA THR A 415 -10.68 11.12 21.24
C THR A 415 -9.52 10.16 21.42
N ARG A 416 -8.80 9.84 20.34
CA ARG A 416 -7.63 8.96 20.37
C ARG A 416 -6.47 9.61 21.11
N ALA A 417 -6.22 10.89 20.87
CA ALA A 417 -5.15 11.62 21.54
C ALA A 417 -5.36 11.71 23.06
N LEU A 418 -6.60 11.90 23.52
CA LEU A 418 -6.95 11.81 24.95
C LEU A 418 -6.72 10.41 25.52
N ALA A 419 -7.12 9.36 24.80
CA ALA A 419 -6.90 7.99 25.23
C ALA A 419 -5.40 7.66 25.37
N HIS A 420 -4.55 8.18 24.47
CA HIS A 420 -3.09 8.04 24.59
C HIS A 420 -2.56 8.66 25.89
N LEU A 421 -2.99 9.88 26.24
CA LEU A 421 -2.58 10.51 27.49
C LEU A 421 -3.04 9.75 28.73
N GLN A 422 -4.29 9.30 28.74
CA GLN A 422 -4.84 8.51 29.85
C GLN A 422 -4.05 7.22 30.06
N ALA A 423 -3.62 6.57 28.97
CA ALA A 423 -2.79 5.37 29.05
C ALA A 423 -1.37 5.64 29.56
N LEU A 424 -0.82 6.83 29.33
CA LEU A 424 0.53 7.22 29.76
C LEU A 424 0.58 7.77 31.20
N THR A 425 -0.54 8.27 31.72
CA THR A 425 -0.60 8.92 33.04
C THR A 425 -0.09 8.04 34.20
N PRO A 426 -0.43 6.73 34.28
CA PRO A 426 0.02 5.88 35.38
C PRO A 426 1.53 5.63 35.43
N SER A 427 2.25 5.83 34.33
CA SER A 427 3.68 5.53 34.23
C SER A 427 4.58 6.77 34.36
N ILE A 428 4.00 7.98 34.47
CA ILE A 428 4.75 9.24 34.61
C ILE A 428 5.64 9.17 35.86
N GLY A 429 6.93 9.43 35.70
CA GLY A 429 7.93 9.38 36.78
C GLY A 429 8.50 7.99 37.08
N MET A 430 8.08 6.94 36.36
CA MET A 430 8.65 5.59 36.49
C MET A 430 9.81 5.32 35.53
N TYR A 431 10.21 6.30 34.71
CA TYR A 431 11.18 6.15 33.63
C TYR A 431 12.25 7.26 33.59
N PRO A 432 13.52 6.98 33.21
CA PRO A 432 14.09 5.65 32.98
C PRO A 432 14.20 4.83 34.28
N PRO A 433 13.96 3.50 34.25
CA PRO A 433 14.22 2.70 35.42
C PRO A 433 15.72 2.84 35.76
N PRO A 434 16.07 2.99 37.05
CA PRO A 434 17.46 3.10 37.45
C PRO A 434 18.25 1.89 36.93
N GLY A 435 19.31 2.13 36.16
CA GLY A 435 20.18 1.07 35.61
C GLY A 435 20.00 0.76 34.11
N PHE A 436 19.20 1.52 33.35
CA PHE A 436 19.19 1.37 31.88
C PHE A 436 20.59 1.67 31.32
N PRO A 437 21.20 0.77 30.52
CA PRO A 437 22.54 0.97 29.99
C PRO A 437 22.52 2.20 29.09
N LYS A 438 23.30 3.23 29.46
CA LYS A 438 23.66 4.29 28.52
C LYS A 438 24.61 3.64 27.52
N LEU A 439 24.12 3.39 26.31
CA LEU A 439 25.01 3.03 25.21
C LEU A 439 25.95 4.22 25.00
N ASP A 440 27.19 4.07 25.41
CA ASP A 440 28.23 5.06 25.11
C ASP A 440 28.26 5.22 23.59
N LEU A 441 28.16 6.48 23.13
CA LEU A 441 28.44 6.84 21.75
C LEU A 441 29.80 6.24 21.42
N LEU A 442 29.82 5.24 20.53
CA LEU A 442 31.05 4.61 20.06
C LEU A 442 32.04 5.73 19.73
N THR A 443 33.10 5.83 20.53
CA THR A 443 34.19 6.77 20.28
C THR A 443 34.65 6.54 18.85
N PRO A 444 34.74 7.59 18.01
CA PRO A 444 35.21 7.41 16.65
C PRO A 444 36.58 6.77 16.75
N VAL A 445 36.69 5.53 16.27
CA VAL A 445 37.94 4.80 16.17
C VAL A 445 38.88 5.72 15.39
N THR A 446 39.76 6.40 16.12
CA THR A 446 40.80 7.20 15.53
C THR A 446 41.72 6.18 14.91
N SER A 447 41.59 5.98 13.61
CA SER A 447 42.50 5.15 12.82
C SER A 447 43.90 5.73 13.02
N GLN A 448 44.65 5.16 13.96
CA GLN A 448 46.09 5.33 14.04
C GLN A 448 46.64 4.70 12.76
N PHE A 449 46.87 5.54 11.76
CA PHE A 449 47.72 5.20 10.64
C PHE A 449 49.07 4.73 11.22
N PRO A 450 49.57 3.53 10.85
CA PRO A 450 50.90 3.11 11.28
C PRO A 450 51.92 4.15 10.82
N GLN A 451 52.70 4.66 11.78
CA GLN A 451 53.85 5.52 11.48
C GLN A 451 54.76 4.82 10.48
N ALA A 452 55.10 5.53 9.41
CA ALA A 452 56.09 5.09 8.43
C ALA A 452 57.41 4.74 9.14
N ALA A 453 57.98 3.59 8.77
CA ALA A 453 59.25 3.11 9.28
C ALA A 453 60.35 4.17 9.10
N PRO A 454 61.26 4.35 10.08
CA PRO A 454 62.37 5.28 9.94
C PRO A 454 63.33 4.79 8.86
N SER A 455 63.56 5.66 7.88
CA SER A 455 64.59 5.53 6.85
C SER A 455 65.97 5.39 7.49
N SER A 456 66.63 4.24 7.27
CA SER A 456 68.03 4.05 7.58
C SER A 456 68.91 4.82 6.58
N GLN A 457 69.35 6.00 6.99
CA GLN A 457 70.51 6.76 6.54
C GLN A 457 71.42 6.81 7.78
N HIS A 458 72.71 6.46 7.83
CA HIS A 458 73.89 6.57 6.96
C HIS A 458 75.03 5.78 7.68
N PRO A 459 76.30 5.70 7.20
CA PRO A 459 76.92 6.32 6.02
C PRO A 459 77.42 5.35 4.95
#